data_AF-A0A2H0YY69-F1
#
_entry.id   AF-A0A2H0YY69-F1
#
_cell.length_a   1.000
_cell.length_b   1.000
_cell.length_c   1.000
_cell.angle_alpha   90.00
_cell.angle_beta   90.00
_cell.angle_gamma   90.00
#
_symmetry.space_group_name_H-M   'P 1'
#
loop_
_entity.id
_entity.type
_entity.pdbx_description
1 polymer ?
#
loop_
_entity_poly.entity_id
_entity_poly.type
_entity_poly.pdbx_seq_one_letter_code
_entity_poly.pdbx_strand_id
1 'polypeptide(L)'
;MKDKKTLVILGISLAFFILLPQTASLAIYNYSEIAELTNQVRIEHNLPPLKLSFILIQSAELKAQDMLNNQYFAHISPKKRLPGIGLIRRIIFIP
;
A
#
# COMPACT_ATOMS: atom_id res chain seq x y z
N MET A 1 -37.63 21.57 26.84
CA MET A 1 -36.62 22.38 27.56
C MET A 1 -35.39 21.51 27.70
N LYS A 2 -34.34 21.71 26.89
CA LYS A 2 -33.20 20.78 26.82
C LYS A 2 -32.46 20.80 28.16
N ASP A 3 -32.44 19.68 28.87
CA ASP A 3 -31.89 19.61 30.23
C ASP A 3 -30.42 20.04 30.23
N LYS A 4 -30.03 20.90 31.17
CA LYS A 4 -28.65 21.41 31.30
C LYS A 4 -27.61 20.28 31.34
N LYS A 5 -27.98 19.12 31.89
CA LYS A 5 -27.17 17.89 31.92
C LYS A 5 -26.82 17.39 30.51
N THR A 6 -27.75 17.47 29.58
CA THR A 6 -27.58 17.07 28.17
C THR A 6 -26.58 17.98 27.47
N LEU A 7 -26.56 19.27 27.80
CA LEU A 7 -25.61 20.26 27.27
C LEU A 7 -24.18 19.98 27.75
N VAL A 8 -24.03 19.62 29.04
CA VAL A 8 -22.74 19.25 29.63
C VAL A 8 -22.20 17.95 29.01
N ILE A 9 -23.04 16.93 28.84
CA ILE A 9 -22.64 15.65 28.21
C ILE A 9 -22.21 15.87 26.75
N LEU A 10 -22.89 16.75 26.02
CA LEU A 10 -22.51 17.10 24.64
C LEU A 10 -21.15 17.80 24.61
N GLY A 11 -20.92 18.75 25.52
CA GLY A 11 -19.65 19.47 25.63
C GLY A 11 -18.49 18.53 26.00
N ILE A 12 -18.71 17.61 26.93
CA ILE A 12 -17.72 16.59 27.30
C ILE A 12 -17.43 15.64 26.14
N SER A 13 -18.45 15.18 25.42
CA SER A 13 -18.28 14.30 24.25
C SER A 13 -17.52 14.99 23.11
N LEU A 14 -17.78 16.28 22.89
CA LEU A 14 -17.07 17.08 21.89
C LEU A 14 -15.61 17.33 22.30
N ALA A 15 -15.36 17.66 23.58
CA ALA A 15 -14.02 17.79 24.11
C ALA A 15 -13.23 16.49 23.98
N PHE A 16 -13.87 15.34 24.25
CA PHE A 16 -13.27 14.01 24.09
C PHE A 16 -12.86 13.72 22.64
N PHE A 17 -13.66 14.15 21.66
CA PHE A 17 -13.37 13.94 20.24
C PHE A 17 -12.23 14.85 19.71
N ILE A 18 -12.00 16.00 20.36
CA ILE A 18 -10.96 16.98 20.00
C ILE A 18 -9.63 16.70 20.72
N LEU A 19 -9.68 16.26 21.98
CA LEU A 19 -8.50 16.01 22.81
C LEU A 19 -7.79 14.68 22.51
N LEU A 20 -8.48 13.75 21.84
CA LEU A 20 -7.86 12.51 21.39
C LEU A 20 -7.10 12.76 20.07
N PRO A 21 -5.83 12.31 19.97
CA PRO A 21 -5.09 12.42 18.72
C PRO A 21 -5.78 11.59 17.64
N GLN A 22 -6.32 12.28 16.61
CA GLN A 22 -6.89 11.63 15.44
C GLN A 22 -5.77 11.21 14.49
N THR A 23 -5.10 10.10 14.78
CA THR A 23 -4.09 9.53 13.90
C THR A 23 -4.76 8.77 12.76
N ALA A 24 -5.37 9.51 11.84
CA ALA A 24 -5.73 8.96 10.53
C ALA A 24 -4.42 8.69 9.77
N SER A 25 -3.92 7.45 9.83
CA SER A 25 -2.87 7.01 8.93
C SER A 25 -3.46 6.96 7.53
N LEU A 26 -3.15 7.95 6.71
CA LEU A 26 -3.31 7.82 5.27
C LEU A 26 -2.26 6.80 4.85
N ALA A 27 -2.69 5.57 4.54
CA ALA A 27 -1.82 4.52 4.02
C ALA A 27 -1.28 4.94 2.64
N ILE A 28 -0.33 5.87 2.65
CA ILE A 28 0.51 6.20 1.52
C ILE A 28 1.37 4.96 1.33
N TYR A 29 1.18 4.27 0.20
CA TYR A 29 1.96 3.10 -0.13
C TYR A 29 3.45 3.48 -0.16
N ASN A 30 4.24 2.92 0.75
CA ASN A 30 5.67 3.15 0.84
C ASN A 30 6.43 1.90 0.37
N TYR A 31 6.98 1.94 -0.86
CA TYR A 31 7.80 0.84 -1.41
C TYR A 31 8.96 0.47 -0.48
N SER A 32 9.54 1.45 0.23
CA SER A 32 10.66 1.24 1.14
C SER A 32 10.25 0.44 2.36
N GLU A 33 9.13 0.78 2.98
CA GLU A 33 8.62 0.07 4.16
C GLU A 33 8.32 -1.40 3.85
N ILE A 34 7.69 -1.67 2.70
CA ILE A 34 7.42 -3.05 2.26
C ILE A 34 8.73 -3.81 2.02
N ALA A 35 9.72 -3.18 1.40
CA ALA A 35 11.03 -3.80 1.18
C ALA A 35 11.79 -4.05 2.49
N GLU A 36 11.70 -3.13 3.45
CA GLU A 36 12.29 -3.26 4.79
C GLU A 36 11.67 -4.43 5.55
N LEU A 37 10.35 -4.49 5.64
CA LEU A 37 9.63 -5.60 6.29
C LEU A 37 9.93 -6.94 5.60
N THR A 38 9.98 -6.96 4.26
CA THR A 38 10.36 -8.16 3.50
C THR A 38 11.79 -8.58 3.84
N ASN A 39 12.72 -7.64 3.90
CA ASN A 39 14.11 -7.91 4.22
C ASN A 39 14.31 -8.36 5.67
N GLN A 40 13.51 -7.86 6.61
CA GLN A 40 13.51 -8.35 7.98
C GLN A 40 13.27 -9.86 8.03
N VAL A 41 12.18 -10.33 7.39
CA VAL A 41 11.88 -11.77 7.30
C VAL A 41 13.00 -12.53 6.58
N ARG A 42 13.56 -11.98 5.50
CA ARG A 42 14.69 -12.62 4.81
C ARG A 42 15.91 -12.81 5.71
N ILE A 43 16.24 -11.80 6.51
CA ILE A 43 17.36 -11.86 7.46
C ILE A 43 17.10 -12.89 8.55
N GLU A 44 15.88 -12.96 9.09
CA GLU A 44 15.46 -14.01 10.04
C GLU A 44 15.66 -15.43 9.48
N HIS A 45 15.50 -15.58 8.17
CA HIS A 45 15.74 -16.82 7.43
C HIS A 45 17.15 -16.96 6.84
N ASN A 46 18.13 -16.14 7.27
CA ASN A 46 19.51 -16.14 6.76
C ASN A 46 19.65 -15.94 5.25
N LEU A 47 18.71 -15.24 4.62
CA LEU A 47 18.74 -14.87 3.20
C LEU A 47 19.32 -13.46 3.01
N PRO A 48 20.04 -13.20 1.90
CA PRO A 48 20.56 -11.88 1.62
C PRO A 48 19.43 -10.87 1.37
N PRO A 49 19.56 -9.60 1.80
CA PRO A 49 18.54 -8.58 1.60
C PRO A 49 18.39 -8.21 0.11
N LEU A 50 17.17 -7.91 -0.29
CA LEU A 50 16.82 -7.40 -1.61
C LEU A 50 17.08 -5.89 -1.67
N LYS A 51 17.40 -5.40 -2.87
CA LYS A 51 17.48 -3.97 -3.18
C LYS A 51 16.28 -3.56 -4.02
N LEU A 52 15.73 -2.39 -3.74
CA LEU A 52 14.71 -1.80 -4.59
C LEU A 52 15.26 -1.55 -6.00
N SER A 53 14.43 -1.83 -7.00
CA SER A 53 14.70 -1.55 -8.41
C SER A 53 13.62 -0.66 -8.96
N PHE A 54 14.01 0.50 -9.49
CA PHE A 54 13.09 1.45 -10.10
C PHE A 54 12.23 0.82 -11.21
N ILE A 55 12.83 -0.05 -12.02
CA ILE A 55 12.13 -0.72 -13.14
C ILE A 55 11.06 -1.69 -12.61
N LEU A 56 11.35 -2.39 -11.50
CA LEU A 56 10.38 -3.30 -10.87
C LEU A 56 9.24 -2.52 -10.20
N ILE A 57 9.55 -1.40 -9.56
CA ILE A 57 8.54 -0.49 -8.98
C ILE A 57 7.59 -0.01 -10.08
N GLN A 58 8.14 0.53 -11.18
CA GLN A 58 7.33 0.99 -12.30
C GLN A 58 6.48 -0.13 -12.90
N SER A 59 7.02 -1.35 -13.01
CA SER A 59 6.28 -2.50 -13.52
C SER A 59 5.13 -2.91 -12.60
N ALA A 60 5.35 -2.85 -11.28
CA ALA A 60 4.32 -3.12 -10.28
C ALA A 60 3.20 -2.06 -10.30
N GLU A 61 3.54 -0.79 -10.45
CA GLU A 61 2.59 0.32 -10.61
C GLU A 61 1.71 0.14 -11.85
N LEU A 62 2.32 -0.13 -13.00
CA LEU A 62 1.59 -0.36 -14.24
C LEU A 62 0.64 -1.56 -14.12
N LYS A 63 1.03 -2.60 -13.40
CA LYS A 63 0.19 -3.76 -13.12
C LYS A 63 -0.97 -3.43 -12.19
N ALA A 64 -0.72 -2.68 -11.12
CA ALA A 64 -1.77 -2.21 -10.20
C ALA A 64 -2.79 -1.33 -10.93
N GLN A 65 -2.33 -0.42 -11.78
CA GLN A 65 -3.20 0.42 -12.60
C GLN A 65 -4.03 -0.42 -13.58
N ASP A 66 -3.45 -1.45 -14.20
CA ASP A 66 -4.21 -2.36 -15.08
C ASP A 66 -5.28 -3.15 -14.32
N MET A 67 -4.98 -3.62 -13.10
CA MET A 67 -5.94 -4.29 -12.23
C MET A 67 -7.12 -3.38 -11.86
N LEU A 68 -6.83 -2.12 -11.49
CA LEU A 68 -7.85 -1.12 -11.20
C LEU A 68 -8.70 -0.81 -12.43
N ASN A 69 -8.06 -0.53 -13.57
CA ASN A 69 -8.74 -0.11 -14.79
C ASN A 69 -9.63 -1.20 -15.40
N ASN A 70 -9.28 -2.47 -15.23
CA ASN A 70 -10.03 -3.60 -15.78
C ASN A 70 -10.74 -4.42 -14.70
N GLN A 71 -10.85 -3.88 -13.48
CA GLN A 71 -11.63 -4.45 -12.36
C GLN A 71 -11.33 -5.94 -12.10
N TYR A 72 -10.05 -6.30 -12.08
CA TYR A 72 -9.63 -7.68 -11.83
C TYR A 72 -8.47 -7.73 -10.84
N PHE A 73 -8.35 -8.86 -10.16
CA PHE A 73 -7.23 -9.15 -9.26
C PHE A 73 -6.63 -10.50 -9.64
N ALA A 74 -5.62 -10.49 -10.52
CA ALA A 74 -4.96 -11.71 -10.99
C ALA A 74 -3.54 -11.43 -11.49
N HIS A 75 -2.70 -12.47 -11.51
CA HIS A 75 -1.36 -12.37 -12.09
C HIS A 75 -1.38 -12.01 -13.58
N ILE A 76 -2.37 -12.52 -14.33
CA ILE A 76 -2.51 -12.32 -15.78
C ILE A 76 -3.71 -11.42 -16.06
N SER A 77 -3.53 -10.43 -16.94
CA SER A 77 -4.64 -9.56 -17.37
C SER A 77 -5.67 -10.36 -18.17
N PRO A 78 -6.99 -10.15 -17.95
CA PRO A 78 -8.05 -10.74 -18.75
C PRO A 78 -7.91 -10.43 -20.25
N LYS A 79 -7.31 -9.28 -20.59
CA LYS A 79 -7.01 -8.88 -21.97
C LYS A 79 -5.78 -9.58 -22.57
N LYS A 80 -5.19 -10.55 -21.85
CA LYS A 80 -3.91 -11.25 -22.16
C LYS A 80 -2.74 -10.32 -22.46
N ARG A 81 -2.85 -9.04 -22.10
CA ARG A 81 -1.79 -8.05 -22.18
C ARG A 81 -1.34 -7.76 -20.76
N LEU A 82 -0.16 -8.25 -20.38
CA LEU A 82 0.50 -7.77 -19.17
C LEU A 82 1.33 -6.53 -19.55
N PRO A 83 0.98 -5.32 -19.08
CA PRO A 83 1.80 -4.14 -19.34
C PRO A 83 3.23 -4.29 -18.78
N GLY A 84 3.39 -5.04 -17.68
CA GLY A 84 4.70 -5.27 -17.03
C GLY A 84 5.62 -6.29 -17.72
N ILE A 85 5.10 -7.18 -18.57
CA ILE A 85 5.96 -8.20 -19.23
C ILE A 85 6.80 -7.59 -20.36
N GLY A 86 6.36 -6.51 -20.99
CA GLY A 86 7.09 -5.85 -22.08
C GLY A 86 8.48 -5.34 -21.64
N LEU A 87 8.62 -4.93 -20.38
CA LEU A 87 9.89 -4.50 -19.79
C LEU A 87 10.72 -5.68 -19.26
N ILE A 88 10.06 -6.73 -18.71
CA ILE A 88 10.75 -7.93 -18.19
C ILE A 88 11.39 -8.73 -19.33
N ARG A 89 10.73 -8.88 -20.49
CA ARG A 89 11.28 -9.64 -21.64
C ARG A 89 12.50 -8.99 -22.28
N ARG A 90 12.77 -7.71 -22.02
CA ARG A 90 13.92 -6.99 -22.57
C ARG A 90 15.13 -6.96 -21.64
N ILE A 91 14.95 -7.34 -20.37
CA ILE A 91 16.00 -7.23 -19.33
C ILE A 91 16.44 -8.62 -18.82
N ILE A 92 15.57 -9.63 -18.91
CA ILE A 92 15.92 -11.01 -18.53
C ILE A 92 16.11 -11.86 -19.81
N PHE A 93 17.14 -11.52 -20.57
CA PHE A 93 17.83 -12.48 -21.44
C PHE A 93 19.21 -12.68 -20.82
N ILE A 94 19.22 -13.39 -19.69
CA ILE A 94 20.41 -14.14 -19.29
C ILE A 94 20.29 -15.45 -20.09
N PRO A 95 21.32 -15.85 -20.86
CA PRO A 95 21.29 -17.09 -21.64
C PRO A 95 20.95 -18.32 -20.80
#